data_AF-A0A225DZM3-F1
#
_entry.id   AF-A0A225DZM3-F1
#
_cell.length_a   1.000
_cell.length_b   1.000
_cell.length_c   1.000
_cell.angle_alpha   90.00
_cell.angle_beta   90.00
_cell.angle_gamma   90.00
#
_symmetry.space_group_name_H-M   'P 1'
#
loop_
_entity.id
_entity.type
_entity.pdbx_description
1 polymer ?
#
loop_
_entity_poly.entity_id
_entity_poly.type
_entity_poly.pdbx_seq_one_letter_code
_entity_poly.pdbx_strand_id
1 'polypeptide(L)' 'MMPILADALEDAGCDNIDLLAHCRGTGPHVRGCWAIDLILDK' A
#
# COMPACT_ATOMS: atom_id res chain seq x y z
N MET A 1 5.81 3.33 6.37
CA MET A 1 6.68 3.00 5.23
C MET A 1 6.83 1.49 5.09
N MET A 2 6.32 0.94 3.99
CA MET A 2 6.55 -0.43 3.52
C MET A 2 6.92 -0.39 2.03
N PRO A 3 8.15 0.03 1.67
CA PRO A 3 8.54 0.24 0.28
C PRO A 3 8.47 -1.04 -0.56
N ILE A 4 8.84 -2.19 0.03
CA ILE A 4 8.79 -3.50 -0.64
C ILE A 4 7.36 -3.86 -1.07
N LEU A 5 6.35 -3.46 -0.29
CA LEU A 5 4.95 -3.68 -0.67
C LEU A 5 4.55 -2.81 -1.87
N ALA A 6 5.04 -1.56 -1.94
CA ALA A 6 4.77 -0.69 -3.08
C ALA A 6 5.35 -1.29 -4.37
N ASP A 7 6.62 -1.71 -4.35
CA ASP A 7 7.28 -2.36 -5.49
C ASP A 7 6.54 -3.62 -5.93
N ALA A 8 6.12 -4.48 -4.97
CA ALA A 8 5.37 -5.69 -5.29
C ALA A 8 3.99 -5.40 -5.91
N LEU A 9 3.33 -4.31 -5.49
CA LEU A 9 2.06 -3.88 -6.06
C LEU A 9 2.24 -3.33 -7.48
N GLU A 10 3.26 -2.51 -7.72
CA GLU A 10 3.59 -2.02 -9.07
C GLU A 10 3.96 -3.15 -10.04
N ASP A 11 4.75 -4.13 -9.59
CA ASP A 11 5.10 -5.32 -10.39
C ASP A 11 3.87 -6.18 -10.70
N ALA A 12 2.90 -6.23 -9.78
CA ALA A 12 1.60 -6.86 -9.99
C ALA A 12 0.64 -6.05 -10.89
N GLY A 13 1.06 -4.86 -11.38
CA GLY A 13 0.27 -4.01 -12.26
C GLY A 13 -0.71 -3.07 -11.54
N CYS A 14 -0.50 -2.82 -10.24
CA CYS A 14 -1.29 -1.85 -9.49
C CYS A 14 -0.93 -0.41 -9.90
N ASP A 15 -1.90 0.34 -10.42
CA ASP A 15 -1.73 1.74 -10.83
C ASP A 15 -2.37 2.73 -9.83
N ASN A 16 -2.73 2.26 -8.63
CA ASN A 16 -3.36 3.12 -7.62
C ASN A 16 -2.31 4.02 -6.95
N ILE A 17 -2.19 5.25 -7.46
CA ILE A 17 -1.20 6.25 -7.03
C ILE A 17 -1.27 6.52 -5.53
N ASP A 18 -2.47 6.65 -4.95
CA ASP A 18 -2.64 6.92 -3.53
C ASP A 18 -2.15 5.73 -2.67
N LEU A 19 -2.42 4.50 -3.12
CA LEU A 19 -1.96 3.28 -2.44
C LEU A 19 -0.44 3.16 -2.46
N LEU A 20 0.17 3.37 -3.63
CA LEU A 20 1.62 3.33 -3.82
C LEU A 20 2.31 4.45 -3.02
N ALA A 21 1.76 5.66 -3.05
CA ALA A 21 2.26 6.79 -2.27
C ALA A 21 2.14 6.54 -0.77
N HIS A 22 1.06 5.91 -0.31
CA HIS A 22 0.89 5.52 1.09
C HIS A 22 1.93 4.47 1.54
N CYS A 23 2.16 3.43 0.74
CA CYS A 23 3.18 2.41 1.01
C CYS A 23 4.61 2.99 1.04
N ARG A 24 4.90 3.95 0.17
CA ARG A 24 6.18 4.69 0.10
C ARG A 24 6.32 5.78 1.17
N GLY A 25 5.20 6.24 1.73
CA GLY A 25 5.15 7.29 2.73
C GLY A 25 5.65 6.87 4.11
N THR A 26 6.05 7.86 4.91
CA THR A 26 6.50 7.69 6.31
C THR A 26 5.34 7.59 7.32
N GLY A 27 4.10 7.54 6.84
CA GLY A 27 2.92 7.35 7.69
C GLY A 27 2.93 6.01 8.42
N PRO A 28 2.28 5.92 9.60
CA PRO A 28 2.18 4.69 10.37
C PRO A 28 1.24 3.69 9.69
N HIS A 29 1.68 2.44 9.51
CA HIS A 29 0.81 1.32 9.16
C HIS A 29 0.35 0.64 10.46
N VAL A 30 -0.90 0.88 10.85
CA VAL A 30 -1.53 0.30 12.05
C VAL A 30 -2.66 -0.65 11.64
N ARG A 31 -3.24 -1.39 12.60
CA ARG A 31 -4.48 -2.14 12.35
C ARG A 31 -5.60 -1.18 11.91
N GLY A 32 -6.28 -1.48 10.80
CA GLY A 32 -7.23 -0.56 10.16
C GLY A 32 -6.58 0.43 9.17
N CYS A 33 -5.34 0.17 8.76
CA CYS A 33 -4.73 0.87 7.64
C CYS A 33 -5.53 0.56 6.36
N TRP A 34 -6.16 1.59 5.80
CA TRP A 34 -6.99 1.47 4.61
C TRP A 34 -6.30 0.76 3.44
N ALA A 35 -4.98 0.92 3.30
CA ALA A 35 -4.19 0.25 2.27
C ALA A 35 -4.19 -1.28 2.44
N ILE A 36 -4.15 -1.77 3.67
CA ILE A 36 -4.21 -3.20 3.97
C ILE A 36 -5.63 -3.74 3.77
N ASP A 37 -6.66 -2.99 4.15
CA ASP A 37 -8.05 -3.38 3.93
C ASP A 37 -8.37 -3.50 2.42
N LEU A 38 -7.87 -2.55 1.61
CA LEU A 38 -7.97 -2.59 0.15
C LEU A 38 -7.30 -3.82 -0.49
N ILE A 39 -6.14 -4.23 0.04
CA ILE A 39 -5.42 -5.42 -0.46
C ILE A 39 -6.12 -6.71 -0.03
N LEU A 40 -6.73 -6.72 1.15
CA LEU A 40 -7.38 -7.89 1.72
C LEU A 40 -8.87 -8.02 1.37
N ASP A 41 -9.42 -7.10 0.57
CA ASP A 41 -10.85 -6.97 0.26
C ASP A 41 -11.72 -7.00 1.53
N LYS A 42 -11.33 -6.19 2.53
CA LYS A 42 -12.03 -6.07 3.83
C LYS A 42 -12.66 -4.70 4.04
#